data_AF-A0A8T2TW91-F1
#
_entry.id   AF-A0A8T2TW91-F1
#
_cell.length_a   1.000
_cell.length_b   1.000
_cell.length_c   1.000
_cell.angle_alpha   90.00
_cell.angle_beta   90.00
_cell.angle_gamma   90.00
#
_symmetry.space_group_name_H-M   'P 1'
#
loop_
_entity.id
_entity.type
_entity.pdbx_description
1 polymer ?
#
loop_
_entity_poly.entity_id
_entity_poly.type
_entity_poly.pdbx_seq_one_letter_code
_entity_poly.pdbx_strand_id
1 'polypeptide(L)'
;MAGRAGSGFFHISCLLLCLCLLLCRSTRALEAASSELDASEIEALGLEEEDTKAHSADLNEEEFGEDDFPTGGGEGLGGGEGFDEDGFPTGAGEGFGADYFPNGREEDEDDFWSFSISDPDVVVLSLGNFSEFLAANHYVMVKFYAPWCGHCRAVAPEYARAAIELKASGAYLAKVDVTVESELAEQYDVRGLPTLLFFIDGKPKPYSYHRTSEALVAWIQRKVGPVITEVNSTSEAKTILESGNTVVVALFDKFEGKEIDEFTSAARQEDNVLFYYTKNKEVAELFHIKQDSKVPFAVLLKSAAEKVVSYGGDFERSSISDFVLANKLPLVSIFNHDSATSIFESSIKKQIILFASPEDSKLVFPAFEEAAKFHKGKLLFIYVDSSSDEVGKPVVEFFGASVEKPMIMAFMVSEDRPMKYLLEDEPTVEKIKDFATRFLAGKLKQFYKSEPLPEKNDGDVKVVVGKNFDEIVLDESKDVLLEIYATWCGHCQTLEPTYNKLGKVLRGIDSLVIAKMDGTKNEHPRAKSDGYPTLLFYPAGNKTIDAMTVDIEWTIKTFYQFLKKNAAIPFTLAKPTTVGEETTKTDLKEDTPQSIGQMSESTYEPKDEL
;
A
#
# COMPACT_ATOMS: atom_id res chain seq x y z
N MET A 1 78.92 6.18 14.82
CA MET A 1 78.70 4.78 14.41
C MET A 1 77.42 4.33 15.09
N ALA A 2 76.23 4.35 14.47
CA ALA A 2 75.77 3.65 13.27
C ALA A 2 75.50 2.15 13.49
N GLY A 3 74.24 1.76 13.27
CA GLY A 3 73.78 0.40 12.94
C GLY A 3 73.11 -0.34 14.11
N ARG A 4 71.90 -0.89 14.00
CA ARG A 4 70.99 -1.05 12.85
C ARG A 4 69.63 -1.48 13.41
N ALA A 5 68.59 -0.71 13.15
CA ALA A 5 67.19 -1.13 13.25
C ALA A 5 66.80 -1.82 11.93
N GLY A 6 66.11 -2.95 11.99
CA GLY A 6 65.71 -3.67 10.78
C GLY A 6 65.14 -5.06 11.04
N SER A 7 63.91 -5.13 11.54
CA SER A 7 63.10 -6.36 11.50
C SER A 7 61.59 -6.12 11.29
N GLY A 8 61.18 -4.90 10.91
CA GLY A 8 59.78 -4.58 10.57
C GLY A 8 59.43 -4.61 9.08
N PHE A 9 60.41 -4.76 8.18
CA PHE A 9 60.20 -4.60 6.73
C PHE A 9 59.90 -5.90 5.97
N PHE A 10 60.12 -7.08 6.56
CA PHE A 10 59.96 -8.35 5.83
C PHE A 10 58.55 -8.95 5.88
N HIS A 11 57.70 -8.56 6.84
CA HIS A 11 56.31 -9.03 6.87
C HIS A 11 55.33 -8.15 6.07
N ILE A 12 55.63 -6.86 5.90
CA ILE A 12 54.81 -5.95 5.09
C ILE A 12 55.02 -6.21 3.59
N SER A 13 56.22 -6.61 3.17
CA SER A 13 56.52 -6.91 1.76
C SER A 13 55.85 -8.20 1.26
N CYS A 14 55.64 -9.19 2.13
CA CYS A 14 54.92 -10.43 1.78
C CYS A 14 53.39 -10.21 1.71
N LEU A 15 52.85 -9.36 2.59
CA LEU A 15 51.44 -8.96 2.56
C LEU A 15 51.11 -8.08 1.34
N LEU A 16 51.99 -7.15 0.94
CA LEU A 16 51.80 -6.38 -0.29
C LEU A 16 51.89 -7.25 -1.56
N LEU A 17 52.77 -8.26 -1.62
CA LEU A 17 52.81 -9.16 -2.78
C LEU A 17 51.57 -10.07 -2.86
N CYS A 18 51.03 -10.49 -1.70
CA CYS A 18 49.79 -11.27 -1.65
C CYS A 18 48.56 -10.42 -1.98
N LEU A 19 48.51 -9.16 -1.54
CA LEU A 19 47.47 -8.20 -1.93
C LEU A 19 47.57 -7.86 -3.42
N CYS A 20 48.77 -7.73 -3.98
CA CYS A 20 48.97 -7.48 -5.40
C CYS A 20 48.59 -8.69 -6.27
N LEU A 21 48.81 -9.93 -5.80
CA LEU A 21 48.34 -11.14 -6.50
C LEU A 21 46.83 -11.39 -6.35
N LEU A 22 46.22 -10.99 -5.22
CA LEU A 22 44.77 -11.01 -5.03
C LEU A 22 44.07 -9.89 -5.83
N LEU A 23 44.67 -8.69 -5.89
CA LEU A 23 44.19 -7.60 -6.73
C LEU A 23 44.44 -7.88 -8.22
N CYS A 24 45.54 -8.55 -8.60
CA CYS A 24 45.79 -8.97 -9.99
C CYS A 24 44.93 -10.18 -10.42
N ARG A 25 44.48 -11.01 -9.47
CA ARG A 25 43.40 -12.00 -9.71
C ARG A 25 42.01 -11.35 -9.73
N SER A 26 41.80 -10.27 -8.98
CA SER A 26 40.54 -9.51 -8.98
C SER A 26 40.40 -8.63 -10.23
N THR A 27 41.48 -8.06 -10.75
CA THR A 27 41.47 -7.34 -12.04
C THR A 27 41.37 -8.30 -13.22
N ARG A 28 41.98 -9.49 -13.17
CA ARG A 28 41.72 -10.56 -14.15
C ARG A 28 40.34 -11.21 -14.04
N ALA A 29 39.63 -11.05 -12.93
CA ALA A 29 38.24 -11.49 -12.79
C ALA A 29 37.22 -10.41 -13.20
N LEU A 30 37.62 -9.14 -13.25
CA LEU A 30 36.83 -8.03 -13.77
C LEU A 30 37.07 -7.77 -15.27
N GLU A 31 38.18 -8.23 -15.85
CA GLU A 31 38.44 -8.17 -17.30
C GLU A 31 38.10 -9.47 -18.07
N ALA A 32 37.37 -10.41 -17.46
CA ALA A 32 37.05 -11.70 -18.08
C ALA A 32 35.55 -12.00 -18.04
N ALA A 33 34.70 -11.11 -18.58
CA ALA A 33 33.37 -11.46 -19.08
C ALA A 33 32.72 -10.33 -19.92
N SER A 34 33.43 -9.76 -20.90
CA SER A 34 32.76 -9.19 -22.07
C SER A 34 33.14 -10.10 -23.23
N SER A 35 32.30 -11.07 -23.57
CA SER A 35 32.33 -11.52 -24.96
C SER A 35 31.80 -10.32 -25.75
N GLU A 36 32.72 -9.58 -26.37
CA GLU A 36 32.33 -8.56 -27.34
C GLU A 36 31.37 -9.21 -28.33
N LEU A 37 30.21 -8.58 -28.51
CA LEU A 37 29.29 -8.98 -29.55
C LEU A 37 30.02 -8.85 -30.88
N ASP A 38 29.95 -9.88 -31.72
CA ASP A 38 30.52 -9.75 -33.03
C ASP A 38 29.69 -8.76 -33.89
N ALA A 39 30.28 -8.24 -34.96
CA ALA A 39 29.62 -7.25 -35.81
C ALA A 39 28.27 -7.75 -36.37
N SER A 40 28.13 -9.06 -36.60
CA SER A 40 26.88 -9.64 -37.08
C SER A 40 25.81 -9.75 -35.99
N GLU A 41 26.21 -9.89 -34.72
CA GLU A 41 25.30 -9.82 -33.57
C GLU A 41 24.84 -8.38 -33.33
N ILE A 42 25.73 -7.40 -33.42
CA ILE A 42 25.38 -5.97 -33.29
C ILE A 42 24.36 -5.57 -34.36
N GLU A 43 24.63 -5.97 -35.61
CA GLU A 43 23.72 -5.75 -36.74
C GLU A 43 22.36 -6.47 -36.54
N ALA A 44 22.39 -7.73 -36.10
CA ALA A 44 21.17 -8.52 -35.87
C ALA A 44 20.31 -8.00 -34.68
N LEU A 45 20.94 -7.40 -33.67
CA LEU A 45 20.24 -6.77 -32.55
C LEU A 45 19.66 -5.38 -32.91
N GLY A 46 20.01 -4.81 -34.07
CA GLY A 46 19.57 -3.49 -34.50
C GLY A 46 19.99 -2.40 -33.50
N LEU A 47 21.24 -2.46 -33.05
CA LEU A 47 21.90 -1.46 -32.21
C LEU A 47 22.56 -0.41 -33.11
N GLU A 48 22.37 0.87 -32.83
CA GLU A 48 23.12 1.96 -33.51
C GLU A 48 24.51 2.12 -32.87
N GLU A 49 25.46 2.75 -33.59
CA GLU A 49 26.86 2.89 -33.13
C GLU A 49 27.00 3.58 -31.75
N GLU A 50 26.02 4.39 -31.33
CA GLU A 50 26.00 5.06 -30.01
C GLU A 50 25.70 4.10 -28.84
N ASP A 51 25.01 2.97 -29.05
CA ASP A 51 24.67 1.98 -28.01
C ASP A 51 25.86 1.08 -27.61
N THR A 52 27.02 1.25 -28.26
CA THR A 52 28.18 0.36 -28.07
C THR A 52 29.25 0.91 -27.12
N LYS A 53 29.21 2.21 -26.76
CA LYS A 53 30.18 2.84 -25.87
C LYS A 53 29.70 2.81 -24.41
N ALA A 54 30.42 2.08 -23.57
CA ALA A 54 30.29 2.20 -22.11
C ALA A 54 30.65 3.64 -21.68
N HIS A 55 29.75 4.33 -20.97
CA HIS A 55 30.09 5.57 -20.28
C HIS A 55 31.00 5.23 -19.09
N SER A 56 32.30 5.45 -19.25
CA SER A 56 33.20 5.62 -18.11
C SER A 56 32.86 6.96 -17.44
N ALA A 57 32.46 6.88 -16.18
CA ALA A 57 32.34 8.05 -15.32
C ALA A 57 33.71 8.74 -15.20
N ASP A 58 33.81 9.97 -15.71
CA ASP A 58 34.88 10.89 -15.35
C ASP A 58 34.29 11.99 -14.46
N LEU A 59 34.66 11.90 -13.19
CA LEU A 59 34.63 13.02 -12.26
C LEU A 59 35.71 14.01 -12.73
N ASN A 60 35.34 15.25 -13.04
CA ASN A 60 36.24 16.38 -12.84
C ASN A 60 35.45 17.65 -12.51
N GLU A 61 35.89 18.28 -11.42
CA GLU A 61 35.48 19.56 -10.88
C GLU A 61 35.86 20.71 -11.81
N GLU A 62 34.97 21.73 -11.81
CA GLU A 62 35.20 23.17 -11.97
C GLU A 62 36.06 23.72 -13.13
N GLU A 63 35.45 24.53 -14.00
CA GLU A 63 35.86 25.93 -14.16
C GLU A 63 34.78 26.81 -14.82
N PHE A 64 34.70 28.06 -14.35
CA PHE A 64 33.84 29.15 -14.82
C PHE A 64 34.09 29.52 -16.29
N GLY A 65 33.02 29.92 -16.99
CA GLY A 65 33.11 30.60 -18.28
C GLY A 65 31.81 31.31 -18.63
N GLU A 66 31.84 32.64 -18.55
CA GLU A 66 30.82 33.57 -19.03
C GLU A 66 30.72 33.55 -20.57
N ASP A 67 29.60 34.10 -21.05
CA ASP A 67 29.36 34.73 -22.34
C ASP A 67 28.62 33.98 -23.47
N ASP A 68 27.77 34.79 -24.12
CA ASP A 68 27.16 34.68 -25.45
C ASP A 68 25.79 34.00 -25.63
N PHE A 69 24.72 34.76 -25.29
CA PHE A 69 23.41 34.67 -25.95
C PHE A 69 23.38 35.57 -27.21
N PRO A 70 22.92 35.08 -28.37
CA PRO A 70 22.83 35.88 -29.58
C PRO A 70 21.57 36.77 -29.59
N THR A 71 21.77 37.96 -30.13
CA THR A 71 20.82 39.05 -30.31
C THR A 71 19.97 38.92 -31.58
N GLY A 72 18.78 39.54 -31.55
CA GLY A 72 17.99 39.96 -32.70
C GLY A 72 16.49 39.88 -32.41
N GLY A 73 15.67 40.93 -32.49
CA GLY A 73 15.81 42.32 -32.92
C GLY A 73 14.42 42.97 -33.01
N GLY A 74 14.36 44.30 -33.04
CA GLY A 74 13.15 45.12 -33.29
C GLY A 74 12.78 46.01 -32.09
N GLU A 75 13.29 47.24 -31.99
CA GLU A 75 12.67 48.49 -32.49
C GLU A 75 11.20 48.64 -32.04
N GLY A 76 10.75 49.64 -31.28
CA GLY A 76 11.24 50.97 -30.90
C GLY A 76 10.01 51.85 -30.62
N LEU A 77 10.23 53.04 -30.04
CA LEU A 77 9.27 54.14 -29.74
C LEU A 77 8.44 53.94 -28.44
N GLY A 78 8.44 54.81 -27.43
CA GLY A 78 9.02 56.14 -27.24
C GLY A 78 8.11 56.97 -26.31
N GLY A 79 8.70 57.61 -25.29
CA GLY A 79 8.09 58.65 -24.42
C GLY A 79 7.38 58.09 -23.18
N GLY A 80 7.75 58.36 -21.93
CA GLY A 80 8.51 59.48 -21.36
C GLY A 80 7.56 60.48 -20.70
N GLU A 81 7.91 60.90 -19.47
CA GLU A 81 7.19 61.80 -18.53
C GLU A 81 6.31 61.03 -17.51
N GLY A 82 6.47 61.14 -16.19
CA GLY A 82 7.29 61.98 -15.33
C GLY A 82 6.60 62.07 -13.96
N PHE A 83 7.24 61.51 -12.93
CA PHE A 83 7.38 61.94 -11.52
C PHE A 83 6.65 63.24 -11.05
N ASP A 84 6.16 63.45 -9.80
CA ASP A 84 6.67 63.08 -8.46
C ASP A 84 5.62 63.21 -7.32
N GLU A 85 5.93 62.51 -6.22
CA GLU A 85 5.94 62.90 -4.79
C GLU A 85 5.30 64.29 -4.47
N ASP A 86 4.10 64.48 -3.89
CA ASP A 86 3.51 63.97 -2.63
C ASP A 86 1.94 63.97 -2.68
N GLY A 87 1.33 63.59 -3.79
CA GLY A 87 -0.08 63.94 -4.09
C GLY A 87 -1.17 62.94 -3.64
N PHE A 88 -1.63 63.00 -2.39
CA PHE A 88 -2.99 62.55 -2.04
C PHE A 88 -4.06 63.26 -2.90
N PRO A 89 -5.15 62.58 -3.29
CA PRO A 89 -6.45 62.97 -2.73
C PRO A 89 -7.29 61.75 -2.31
N THR A 90 -7.59 61.61 -1.02
CA THR A 90 -8.88 61.97 -0.37
C THR A 90 -10.06 61.10 -0.78
N GLY A 91 -10.60 60.38 0.21
CA GLY A 91 -11.66 59.41 0.04
C GLY A 91 -13.08 59.98 -0.11
N ALA A 92 -13.99 59.00 -0.17
CA ALA A 92 -15.40 58.98 0.20
C ALA A 92 -16.45 59.60 -0.75
N GLY A 93 -17.43 58.76 -1.14
CA GLY A 93 -18.72 59.20 -1.69
C GLY A 93 -19.51 58.13 -2.44
N GLU A 94 -20.37 57.43 -1.69
CA GLU A 94 -21.56 56.61 -2.00
C GLU A 94 -22.23 56.67 -3.40
N GLY A 95 -22.82 55.55 -3.85
CA GLY A 95 -23.97 55.57 -4.77
C GLY A 95 -24.25 54.30 -5.60
N PHE A 96 -25.29 53.56 -5.20
CA PHE A 96 -25.88 52.38 -5.87
C PHE A 96 -26.42 52.63 -7.30
N GLY A 97 -26.45 51.59 -8.15
CA GLY A 97 -27.36 51.49 -9.31
C GLY A 97 -26.96 50.45 -10.36
N ALA A 98 -27.87 49.53 -10.67
CA ALA A 98 -27.64 48.25 -11.35
C ALA A 98 -27.74 48.27 -12.90
N ASP A 99 -27.18 47.20 -13.49
CA ASP A 99 -27.47 46.49 -14.74
C ASP A 99 -27.33 47.19 -16.10
N TYR A 100 -26.33 46.75 -16.91
CA TYR A 100 -26.47 46.23 -18.29
C TYR A 100 -25.10 45.77 -18.84
N PHE A 101 -24.95 44.47 -19.15
CA PHE A 101 -23.83 43.86 -19.88
C PHE A 101 -23.89 44.22 -21.38
N PRO A 102 -22.77 44.32 -22.14
CA PRO A 102 -22.11 43.09 -22.64
C PRO A 102 -20.57 43.11 -22.85
N ASN A 103 -20.03 41.89 -22.68
CA ASN A 103 -18.87 41.26 -23.35
C ASN A 103 -17.45 41.79 -23.12
N GLY A 104 -16.73 41.03 -22.28
CA GLY A 104 -15.65 40.17 -22.79
C GLY A 104 -14.22 40.71 -22.63
N ARG A 105 -13.55 40.31 -21.55
CA ARG A 105 -12.11 40.06 -21.58
C ARG A 105 -11.70 39.11 -20.45
N GLU A 106 -10.81 38.20 -20.81
CA GLU A 106 -10.37 37.00 -20.12
C GLU A 106 -9.90 37.25 -18.68
N GLU A 107 -10.33 36.37 -17.80
CA GLU A 107 -10.04 36.33 -16.36
C GLU A 107 -8.68 35.65 -16.16
N ASP A 108 -7.73 36.37 -15.59
CA ASP A 108 -6.54 35.78 -14.98
C ASP A 108 -6.95 35.15 -13.63
N GLU A 109 -7.21 33.84 -13.64
CA GLU A 109 -7.71 33.00 -12.55
C GLU A 109 -6.66 32.60 -11.48
N ASP A 110 -5.56 33.36 -11.29
CA ASP A 110 -4.43 32.88 -10.48
C ASP A 110 -4.19 33.59 -9.13
N ASP A 111 -5.11 34.41 -8.63
CA ASP A 111 -4.87 35.18 -7.37
C ASP A 111 -5.95 35.01 -6.27
N PHE A 112 -6.77 33.94 -6.33
CA PHE A 112 -7.94 33.76 -5.44
C PHE A 112 -7.79 32.70 -4.32
N TRP A 113 -6.61 32.13 -4.03
CA TRP A 113 -6.50 31.02 -3.05
C TRP A 113 -5.42 31.16 -1.95
N SER A 114 -5.28 32.35 -1.35
CA SER A 114 -4.56 32.54 -0.08
C SER A 114 -5.45 32.88 1.12
N PHE A 115 -6.62 32.22 1.24
CA PHE A 115 -7.38 32.26 2.48
C PHE A 115 -6.69 31.40 3.56
N SER A 116 -5.83 32.04 4.35
CA SER A 116 -5.47 31.51 5.67
C SER A 116 -6.70 31.61 6.57
N ILE A 117 -7.44 30.50 6.71
CA ILE A 117 -8.41 30.36 7.80
C ILE A 117 -7.58 30.42 9.08
N SER A 118 -7.73 31.50 9.84
CA SER A 118 -7.21 31.54 11.20
C SER A 118 -7.99 30.52 12.02
N ASP A 119 -7.30 29.49 12.49
CA ASP A 119 -7.84 28.47 13.40
C ASP A 119 -7.41 28.84 14.83
N PRO A 120 -8.07 29.79 15.52
CA PRO A 120 -7.54 30.36 16.77
C PRO A 120 -7.38 29.34 17.91
N ASP A 121 -8.14 28.24 17.89
CA ASP A 121 -8.09 27.18 18.88
C ASP A 121 -7.22 25.98 18.46
N VAL A 122 -6.59 26.03 17.28
CA VAL A 122 -5.63 25.02 16.83
C VAL A 122 -4.21 25.55 17.00
N VAL A 123 -3.46 24.94 17.91
CA VAL A 123 -2.09 25.38 18.24
C VAL A 123 -1.14 25.05 17.08
N VAL A 124 -0.31 26.03 16.68
CA VAL A 124 0.75 25.79 15.70
C VAL A 124 1.99 25.29 16.43
N LEU A 125 2.45 24.10 16.08
CA LEU A 125 3.66 23.51 16.63
C LEU A 125 4.79 23.53 15.60
N SER A 126 6.00 23.78 16.11
CA SER A 126 7.27 23.72 15.40
C SER A 126 8.26 22.93 16.24
N LEU A 127 9.40 22.55 15.66
CA LEU A 127 10.46 21.82 16.37
C LEU A 127 10.84 22.48 17.71
N GLY A 128 10.82 23.82 17.77
CA GLY A 128 11.19 24.59 18.95
C GLY A 128 10.21 24.54 20.12
N ASN A 129 8.92 24.25 19.89
CA ASN A 129 7.90 24.25 20.95
C ASN A 129 7.19 22.89 21.13
N PHE A 130 7.40 21.95 20.20
CA PHE A 130 6.67 20.68 20.15
C PHE A 130 6.80 19.87 21.44
N SER A 131 8.04 19.64 21.88
CA SER A 131 8.33 18.81 23.06
C SER A 131 7.81 19.42 24.36
N GLU A 132 7.95 20.74 24.52
CA GLU A 132 7.45 21.46 25.70
C GLU A 132 5.93 21.44 25.75
N PHE A 133 5.27 21.65 24.60
CA PHE A 133 3.82 21.63 24.52
C PHE A 133 3.24 20.26 24.86
N LEU A 134 3.84 19.18 24.36
CA LEU A 134 3.44 17.81 24.70
C LEU A 134 3.72 17.45 26.16
N ALA A 135 4.77 17.99 26.76
CA ALA A 135 5.07 17.77 28.18
C ALA A 135 4.09 18.52 29.11
N ALA A 136 3.61 19.69 28.69
CA ALA A 136 2.69 20.52 29.46
C ALA A 136 1.23 20.04 29.38
N ASN A 137 0.86 19.31 28.32
CA ASN A 137 -0.53 18.94 28.05
C ASN A 137 -0.69 17.42 27.96
N HIS A 138 -1.57 16.88 28.81
CA HIS A 138 -1.77 15.43 28.91
C HIS A 138 -2.39 14.82 27.65
N TYR A 139 -3.33 15.52 27.00
CA TYR A 139 -4.04 15.07 25.80
C TYR A 139 -3.87 16.06 24.65
N VAL A 140 -3.16 15.66 23.59
CA VAL A 140 -2.91 16.51 22.42
C VAL A 140 -3.13 15.74 21.13
N MET A 141 -4.03 16.18 20.26
CA MET A 141 -4.12 15.70 18.88
C MET A 141 -3.28 16.61 17.98
N VAL A 142 -2.37 16.04 17.19
CA VAL A 142 -1.52 16.77 16.24
C VAL A 142 -1.86 16.36 14.81
N LYS A 143 -2.14 17.36 13.96
CA LYS A 143 -2.33 17.21 12.52
C LYS A 143 -1.07 17.61 11.76
N PHE A 144 -0.40 16.63 11.15
CA PHE A 144 0.66 16.85 10.18
C PHE A 144 0.01 17.12 8.82
N TYR A 145 0.31 18.27 8.21
CA TYR A 145 -0.33 18.73 6.98
C TYR A 145 0.65 19.44 6.04
N ALA A 146 0.22 19.65 4.79
CA ALA A 146 0.86 20.57 3.85
C ALA A 146 -0.21 21.52 3.26
N PRO A 147 0.11 22.80 3.01
CA PRO A 147 -0.87 23.79 2.54
C PRO A 147 -1.51 23.43 1.19
N TRP A 148 -0.73 22.81 0.30
CA TRP A 148 -1.14 22.41 -1.04
C TRP A 148 -1.97 21.10 -1.08
N CYS A 149 -2.06 20.36 0.03
CA CYS A 149 -2.77 19.08 0.06
C CYS A 149 -4.30 19.27 0.18
N GLY A 150 -5.06 18.82 -0.84
CA GLY A 150 -6.53 18.91 -0.86
C GLY A 150 -7.21 18.23 0.34
N HIS A 151 -6.78 17.03 0.73
CA HIS A 151 -7.32 16.34 1.91
C HIS A 151 -7.05 17.11 3.22
N CYS A 152 -5.91 17.81 3.33
CA CYS A 152 -5.60 18.63 4.50
C CYS A 152 -6.52 19.85 4.60
N ARG A 153 -6.80 20.49 3.45
CA ARG A 153 -7.74 21.62 3.36
C ARG A 153 -9.16 21.19 3.70
N ALA A 154 -9.61 20.03 3.20
CA ALA A 154 -10.94 19.49 3.50
C ALA A 154 -11.14 19.21 5.00
N VAL A 155 -10.11 18.72 5.68
CA VAL A 155 -10.17 18.38 7.12
C VAL A 155 -10.00 19.61 8.02
N ALA A 156 -9.39 20.69 7.54
CA ALA A 156 -9.13 21.89 8.34
C ALA A 156 -10.37 22.46 9.08
N PRO A 157 -11.52 22.71 8.42
CA PRO A 157 -12.70 23.25 9.11
C PRO A 157 -13.28 22.30 10.17
N GLU A 158 -13.30 21.00 9.88
CA GLU A 158 -13.76 19.95 10.81
C GLU A 158 -12.84 19.88 12.06
N TYR A 159 -11.54 19.96 11.83
CA TYR A 159 -10.52 19.93 12.88
C TYR A 159 -10.59 21.16 13.78
N ALA A 160 -10.81 22.35 13.21
CA ALA A 160 -10.99 23.57 13.98
C ALA A 160 -12.26 23.53 14.84
N ARG A 161 -13.37 22.99 14.31
CA ARG A 161 -14.62 22.81 15.07
C ARG A 161 -14.43 21.86 16.25
N ALA A 162 -13.76 20.72 16.02
CA ALA A 162 -13.41 19.78 17.09
C ALA A 162 -12.54 20.42 18.18
N ALA A 163 -11.61 21.31 17.81
CA ALA A 163 -10.72 21.98 18.77
C ALA A 163 -11.49 22.84 19.77
N ILE A 164 -12.52 23.55 19.31
CA ILE A 164 -13.41 24.37 20.15
C ILE A 164 -14.15 23.50 21.17
N GLU A 165 -14.72 22.38 20.72
CA GLU A 165 -15.51 21.49 21.58
C GLU A 165 -14.65 20.77 22.62
N LEU A 166 -13.43 20.36 22.26
CA LEU A 166 -12.55 19.56 23.11
C LEU A 166 -11.79 20.37 24.17
N LYS A 167 -11.69 21.69 23.99
CA LYS A 167 -11.04 22.59 24.94
C LYS A 167 -11.64 22.47 26.35
N ALA A 168 -12.96 22.29 26.46
CA ALA A 168 -13.65 22.09 27.73
C ALA A 168 -13.32 20.74 28.40
N SER A 169 -12.88 19.75 27.61
CA SER A 169 -12.49 18.42 28.10
C SER A 169 -11.01 18.36 28.51
N GLY A 170 -10.23 19.43 28.30
CA GLY A 170 -8.78 19.43 28.57
C GLY A 170 -7.95 18.69 27.52
N ALA A 171 -8.49 18.52 26.31
CA ALA A 171 -7.75 18.04 25.15
C ALA A 171 -7.51 19.18 24.15
N TYR A 172 -6.29 19.25 23.64
CA TYR A 172 -5.85 20.31 22.72
C TYR A 172 -5.64 19.75 21.32
N LEU A 173 -6.01 20.53 20.31
CA LEU A 173 -5.70 20.22 18.93
C LEU A 173 -4.58 21.14 18.44
N ALA A 174 -3.63 20.55 17.73
CA ALA A 174 -2.45 21.20 17.20
C ALA A 174 -2.23 20.83 15.73
N LYS A 175 -1.44 21.63 15.02
CA LYS A 175 -1.04 21.37 13.63
C LYS A 175 0.45 21.64 13.41
N VAL A 176 1.06 20.83 12.54
CA VAL A 176 2.46 20.91 12.11
C VAL A 176 2.49 20.94 10.59
N ASP A 177 3.13 21.95 10.01
CA ASP A 177 3.34 22.06 8.57
C ASP A 177 4.60 21.28 8.18
N VAL A 178 4.44 20.14 7.51
CA VAL A 178 5.57 19.27 7.15
C VAL A 178 6.45 19.84 6.04
N THR A 179 5.98 20.88 5.34
CA THR A 179 6.80 21.57 4.33
C THR A 179 7.88 22.45 4.96
N VAL A 180 7.68 22.83 6.22
CA VAL A 180 8.61 23.62 7.02
C VAL A 180 9.31 22.75 8.06
N GLU A 181 8.55 21.88 8.74
CA GLU A 181 9.01 21.07 9.87
C GLU A 181 9.28 19.61 9.44
N SER A 182 10.14 19.42 8.44
CA SER A 182 10.43 18.09 7.87
C SER A 182 11.04 17.11 8.89
N GLU A 183 11.84 17.61 9.83
CA GLU A 183 12.43 16.80 10.91
C GLU A 183 11.38 16.17 11.83
N LEU A 184 10.31 16.92 12.18
CA LEU A 184 9.20 16.37 12.95
C LEU A 184 8.42 15.32 12.14
N ALA A 185 8.28 15.53 10.83
CA ALA A 185 7.63 14.56 9.95
C ALA A 185 8.43 13.24 9.89
N GLU A 186 9.75 13.32 9.77
CA GLU A 186 10.64 12.15 9.80
C GLU A 186 10.63 11.44 11.17
N GLN A 187 10.74 12.20 12.26
CA GLN A 187 10.76 11.67 13.63
C GLN A 187 9.52 10.82 13.95
N TYR A 188 8.36 11.20 13.42
CA TYR A 188 7.09 10.51 13.64
C TYR A 188 6.63 9.65 12.45
N ASP A 189 7.53 9.36 11.50
CA ASP A 189 7.30 8.50 10.31
C ASP A 189 6.05 8.90 9.50
N VAL A 190 5.89 10.20 9.25
CA VAL A 190 4.77 10.75 8.47
C VAL A 190 4.97 10.49 6.98
N ARG A 191 4.36 9.42 6.47
CA ARG A 191 4.45 9.00 5.04
C ARG A 191 3.35 9.51 4.13
N GLY A 192 2.32 10.16 4.69
CA GLY A 192 1.16 10.63 3.95
C GLY A 192 0.43 11.75 4.68
N LEU A 193 -0.41 12.50 3.96
CA LEU A 193 -1.06 13.70 4.50
C LEU A 193 -2.58 13.71 4.25
N PRO A 194 -3.38 14.23 5.22
CA PRO A 194 -2.96 14.54 6.57
C PRO A 194 -2.71 13.27 7.38
N THR A 195 -1.74 13.34 8.30
CA THR A 195 -1.53 12.33 9.36
C THR A 195 -1.96 12.91 10.70
N LEU A 196 -2.80 12.19 11.44
CA LEU A 196 -3.32 12.60 12.75
C LEU A 196 -2.73 11.69 13.83
N LEU A 197 -2.02 12.27 14.79
CA LEU A 197 -1.46 11.55 15.94
C LEU A 197 -2.04 12.11 17.23
N PHE A 198 -2.60 11.24 18.08
CA PHE A 198 -3.08 11.58 19.41
C PHE A 198 -2.05 11.21 20.46
N PHE A 199 -1.58 12.20 21.22
CA PHE A 199 -0.61 12.06 22.28
C PHE A 199 -1.31 11.99 23.63
N ILE A 200 -0.98 10.94 24.39
CA ILE A 200 -1.34 10.78 25.80
C ILE A 200 -0.04 10.72 26.59
N ASP A 201 0.22 11.69 27.47
CA ASP A 201 1.50 11.83 28.17
C ASP A 201 2.72 11.80 27.21
N GLY A 202 2.61 12.50 26.08
CA GLY A 202 3.65 12.55 25.05
C GLY A 202 3.85 11.25 24.26
N LYS A 203 3.04 10.20 24.48
CA LYS A 203 3.09 8.96 23.68
C LYS A 203 2.13 9.04 22.50
N PRO A 204 2.60 8.97 21.24
CA PRO A 204 1.75 9.07 20.06
C PRO A 204 0.92 7.79 19.85
N LYS A 205 -0.32 7.97 19.40
CA LYS A 205 -1.18 6.94 18.84
C LYS A 205 -1.77 7.43 17.50
N PRO A 206 -1.72 6.64 16.43
CA PRO A 206 -2.31 7.05 15.15
C PRO A 206 -3.83 7.12 15.24
N TYR A 207 -4.41 8.12 14.59
CA TYR A 207 -5.84 8.24 14.37
C TYR A 207 -6.17 7.98 12.89
N SER A 208 -6.87 6.87 12.64
CA SER A 208 -7.19 6.38 11.29
C SER A 208 -8.69 6.35 11.00
N TYR A 209 -9.50 6.98 11.85
CA TYR A 209 -10.96 7.00 11.75
C TYR A 209 -11.45 8.21 10.91
N HIS A 210 -12.76 8.33 10.75
CA HIS A 210 -13.38 9.46 10.05
C HIS A 210 -12.92 10.82 10.58
N ARG A 211 -12.74 11.78 9.67
CA ARG A 211 -12.10 13.08 9.97
C ARG A 211 -13.12 14.23 10.09
N THR A 212 -14.36 13.91 10.49
CA THR A 212 -15.38 14.93 10.82
C THR A 212 -15.21 15.40 12.26
N SER A 213 -15.76 16.57 12.59
CA SER A 213 -15.71 17.07 13.97
C SER A 213 -16.33 16.09 14.97
N GLU A 214 -17.47 15.50 14.64
CA GLU A 214 -18.21 14.61 15.54
C GLU A 214 -17.40 13.35 15.83
N ALA A 215 -16.77 12.78 14.80
CA ALA A 215 -15.94 11.59 14.94
C ALA A 215 -14.69 11.87 15.81
N LEU A 216 -14.01 13.00 15.56
CA LEU A 216 -12.84 13.43 16.35
C LEU A 216 -13.22 13.67 17.81
N VAL A 217 -14.28 14.44 18.06
CA VAL A 217 -14.76 14.78 19.39
C VAL A 217 -15.17 13.51 20.15
N ALA A 218 -16.01 12.67 19.54
CA ALA A 218 -16.46 11.43 20.16
C ALA A 218 -15.29 10.50 20.49
N TRP A 219 -14.30 10.40 19.59
CA TRP A 219 -13.12 9.56 19.82
C TRP A 219 -12.23 10.10 20.94
N ILE A 220 -11.91 11.41 20.92
CA ILE A 220 -11.05 12.02 21.94
C ILE A 220 -11.75 12.02 23.30
N GLN A 221 -13.04 12.34 23.39
CA GLN A 221 -13.78 12.30 24.65
C GLN A 221 -13.78 10.90 25.28
N ARG A 222 -13.84 9.83 24.48
CA ARG A 222 -13.68 8.45 24.99
C ARG A 222 -12.31 8.19 25.62
N LYS A 223 -11.26 8.90 25.19
CA LYS A 223 -9.90 8.80 25.75
C LYS A 223 -9.66 9.69 26.94
N VAL A 224 -10.31 10.84 26.96
CA VAL A 224 -10.12 11.90 27.96
C VAL A 224 -10.95 11.66 29.22
N GLY A 225 -12.08 10.95 29.08
CA GLY A 225 -12.96 10.58 30.19
C GLY A 225 -12.28 9.73 31.26
N PRO A 226 -12.96 9.52 32.41
CA PRO A 226 -12.43 8.64 33.45
C PRO A 226 -12.23 7.23 32.88
N VAL A 227 -10.99 6.73 33.01
CA VAL A 227 -10.56 5.42 32.50
C VAL A 227 -11.53 4.31 32.91
N ILE A 228 -12.07 4.40 34.12
CA ILE A 228 -13.15 3.55 34.60
C ILE A 228 -14.27 4.43 35.18
N THR A 229 -15.53 4.09 34.91
CA THR A 229 -16.70 4.85 35.40
C THR A 229 -17.51 4.03 36.39
N GLU A 230 -17.96 4.65 37.50
CA GLU A 230 -18.86 3.98 38.45
C GLU A 230 -20.29 3.95 37.91
N VAL A 231 -20.98 2.81 38.05
CA VAL A 231 -22.39 2.64 37.71
C VAL A 231 -23.17 2.37 38.99
N ASN A 232 -23.99 3.34 39.38
CA ASN A 232 -24.70 3.32 40.66
C ASN A 232 -26.22 3.20 40.52
N SER A 233 -26.76 3.35 39.31
CA SER A 233 -28.19 3.27 39.05
C SER A 233 -28.55 2.21 38.01
N THR A 234 -29.75 1.64 38.14
CA THR A 234 -30.29 0.67 37.18
C THR A 234 -30.60 1.32 35.83
N SER A 235 -30.86 2.64 35.80
CA SER A 235 -31.06 3.40 34.56
C SER A 235 -29.77 3.50 33.75
N GLU A 236 -28.65 3.86 34.39
CA GLU A 236 -27.34 3.88 33.73
C GLU A 236 -26.94 2.51 33.20
N ALA A 237 -27.16 1.46 34.00
CA ALA A 237 -26.86 0.09 33.59
C ALA A 237 -27.61 -0.32 32.32
N LYS A 238 -28.89 0.04 32.20
CA LYS A 238 -29.68 -0.20 30.99
C LYS A 238 -29.13 0.57 29.80
N THR A 239 -28.81 1.86 29.95
CA THR A 239 -28.19 2.66 28.90
C THR A 239 -26.88 2.03 28.39
N ILE A 240 -26.04 1.54 29.30
CA ILE A 240 -24.78 0.87 28.94
C ILE A 240 -25.06 -0.42 28.14
N LEU A 241 -26.00 -1.25 28.59
CA LEU A 241 -26.39 -2.49 27.90
C LEU A 241 -27.00 -2.23 26.51
N GLU A 242 -27.72 -1.13 26.35
CA GLU A 242 -28.34 -0.72 25.08
C GLU A 242 -27.37 -0.01 24.13
N SER A 243 -26.21 0.45 24.62
CA SER A 243 -25.24 1.21 23.83
C SER A 243 -24.60 0.42 22.68
N GLY A 244 -24.66 -0.92 22.71
CA GLY A 244 -24.04 -1.79 21.71
C GLY A 244 -22.51 -1.88 21.79
N ASN A 245 -21.88 -1.11 22.69
CA ASN A 245 -20.44 -1.11 22.90
C ASN A 245 -19.96 -2.42 23.55
N THR A 246 -18.69 -2.76 23.31
CA THR A 246 -18.02 -3.79 24.10
C THR A 246 -17.57 -3.17 25.42
N VAL A 247 -18.04 -3.72 26.54
CA VAL A 247 -17.79 -3.15 27.87
C VAL A 247 -17.31 -4.22 28.85
N VAL A 248 -16.47 -3.82 29.80
CA VAL A 248 -16.08 -4.63 30.95
C VAL A 248 -16.67 -4.00 32.19
N VAL A 249 -17.45 -4.78 32.94
CA VAL A 249 -18.05 -4.32 34.20
C VAL A 249 -17.50 -5.16 35.34
N ALA A 250 -16.89 -4.52 36.33
CA ALA A 250 -16.38 -5.17 37.52
C ALA A 250 -17.22 -4.84 38.77
N LEU A 251 -17.48 -5.86 39.59
CA LEU A 251 -18.03 -5.72 40.94
C LEU A 251 -16.87 -5.64 41.94
N PHE A 252 -16.83 -4.57 42.72
CA PHE A 252 -15.91 -4.37 43.85
C PHE A 252 -16.69 -4.11 45.14
N ASP A 253 -16.09 -4.42 46.30
CA ASP A 253 -16.70 -4.07 47.60
C ASP A 253 -16.53 -2.58 47.91
N LYS A 254 -15.42 -1.98 47.43
CA LYS A 254 -15.01 -0.60 47.71
C LYS A 254 -14.12 -0.06 46.58
N PHE A 255 -14.08 1.26 46.44
CA PHE A 255 -13.23 1.95 45.47
C PHE A 255 -11.84 2.24 46.05
N GLU A 256 -11.16 1.19 46.51
CA GLU A 256 -9.79 1.28 47.04
C GLU A 256 -9.13 -0.10 47.02
N GLY A 257 -7.81 -0.15 46.86
CA GLY A 257 -7.02 -1.37 46.90
C GLY A 257 -6.20 -1.62 45.64
N LYS A 258 -5.32 -2.62 45.70
CA LYS A 258 -4.43 -2.96 44.58
C LYS A 258 -5.24 -3.38 43.35
N GLU A 259 -6.33 -4.12 43.57
CA GLU A 259 -7.14 -4.73 42.52
C GLU A 259 -7.81 -3.68 41.63
N ILE A 260 -8.20 -2.53 42.19
CA ILE A 260 -8.82 -1.45 41.41
C ILE A 260 -7.76 -0.65 40.63
N ASP A 261 -6.56 -0.49 41.19
CA ASP A 261 -5.43 0.15 40.50
C ASP A 261 -4.98 -0.69 39.29
N GLU A 262 -4.93 -2.01 39.46
CA GLU A 262 -4.62 -2.98 38.39
C GLU A 262 -5.72 -2.99 37.31
N PHE A 263 -7.00 -2.99 37.71
CA PHE A 263 -8.14 -2.90 36.79
C PHE A 263 -8.13 -1.59 36.00
N THR A 264 -7.87 -0.46 36.67
CA THR A 264 -7.71 0.84 36.02
C THR A 264 -6.52 0.82 35.06
N SER A 265 -5.42 0.16 35.44
CA SER A 265 -4.23 0.06 34.60
C SER A 265 -4.46 -0.79 33.35
N ALA A 266 -5.25 -1.86 33.44
CA ALA A 266 -5.69 -2.64 32.28
C ALA A 266 -6.61 -1.81 31.38
N ALA A 267 -7.57 -1.09 31.96
CA ALA A 267 -8.48 -0.21 31.24
C ALA A 267 -7.73 0.88 30.44
N ARG A 268 -6.64 1.45 30.97
CA ARG A 268 -5.79 2.42 30.24
C ARG A 268 -5.14 1.85 28.98
N GLN A 269 -4.95 0.53 28.90
CA GLN A 269 -4.35 -0.11 27.73
C GLN A 269 -5.36 -0.40 26.63
N GLU A 270 -6.65 -0.48 26.97
CA GLU A 270 -7.69 -0.90 26.04
C GLU A 270 -8.38 0.31 25.43
N ASP A 271 -8.19 0.48 24.13
CA ASP A 271 -8.65 1.67 23.43
C ASP A 271 -10.13 1.59 23.00
N ASN A 272 -10.63 0.38 22.77
CA ASN A 272 -11.94 0.12 22.14
C ASN A 272 -12.91 -0.63 23.07
N VAL A 273 -12.58 -0.73 24.36
CA VAL A 273 -13.40 -1.39 25.37
C VAL A 273 -13.62 -0.41 26.51
N LEU A 274 -14.87 -0.17 26.87
CA LEU A 274 -15.21 0.73 27.97
C LEU A 274 -15.22 -0.03 29.29
N PHE A 275 -14.55 0.51 30.31
CA PHE A 275 -14.47 -0.13 31.62
C PHE A 275 -15.37 0.60 32.62
N TYR A 276 -16.16 -0.19 33.32
CA TYR A 276 -17.07 0.25 34.35
C TYR A 276 -16.84 -0.56 35.62
N TYR A 277 -17.24 0.01 36.74
CA TYR A 277 -17.33 -0.72 37.98
C TYR A 277 -18.61 -0.39 38.73
N THR A 278 -19.02 -1.27 39.63
CA THR A 278 -20.11 -1.01 40.56
C THR A 278 -19.80 -1.63 41.92
N LYS A 279 -20.31 -1.01 42.98
CA LYS A 279 -20.36 -1.59 44.33
C LYS A 279 -21.75 -2.11 44.67
N ASN A 280 -22.74 -1.84 43.82
CA ASN A 280 -24.12 -2.21 44.05
C ASN A 280 -24.41 -3.58 43.43
N LYS A 281 -24.73 -4.56 44.28
CA LYS A 281 -25.05 -5.93 43.84
C LYS A 281 -26.29 -6.01 42.96
N GLU A 282 -27.30 -5.15 43.17
CA GLU A 282 -28.51 -5.10 42.34
C GLU A 282 -28.19 -4.58 40.93
N VAL A 283 -27.28 -3.61 40.83
CA VAL A 283 -26.78 -3.13 39.53
C VAL A 283 -25.93 -4.21 38.85
N ALA A 284 -25.08 -4.90 39.61
CA ALA A 284 -24.24 -5.99 39.10
C ALA A 284 -25.06 -7.14 38.50
N GLU A 285 -26.23 -7.45 39.07
CA GLU A 285 -27.15 -8.46 38.53
C GLU A 285 -27.68 -8.12 37.13
N LEU A 286 -27.89 -6.84 36.82
CA LEU A 286 -28.30 -6.41 35.47
C LEU A 286 -27.21 -6.72 34.42
N PHE A 287 -25.95 -6.75 34.84
CA PHE A 287 -24.80 -7.15 34.03
C PHE A 287 -24.51 -8.65 34.10
N HIS A 288 -25.43 -9.45 34.67
CA HIS A 288 -25.30 -10.90 34.84
C HIS A 288 -24.20 -11.36 35.81
N ILE A 289 -23.77 -10.49 36.73
CA ILE A 289 -22.93 -10.88 37.86
C ILE A 289 -23.84 -11.40 38.98
N LYS A 290 -23.66 -12.65 39.40
CA LYS A 290 -24.48 -13.23 40.47
C LYS A 290 -24.13 -12.61 41.83
N GLN A 291 -25.10 -12.47 42.74
CA GLN A 291 -24.88 -11.87 44.07
C GLN A 291 -23.88 -12.63 44.96
N ASP A 292 -23.72 -13.93 44.72
CA ASP A 292 -22.80 -14.83 45.42
C ASP A 292 -21.41 -14.92 44.74
N SER A 293 -21.19 -14.16 43.66
CA SER A 293 -19.89 -14.10 42.98
C SER A 293 -18.80 -13.60 43.94
N LYS A 294 -17.62 -14.21 43.85
CA LYS A 294 -16.44 -13.77 44.61
C LYS A 294 -16.02 -12.38 44.15
N VAL A 295 -15.89 -11.45 45.08
CA VAL A 295 -15.42 -10.09 44.80
C VAL A 295 -13.88 -10.02 44.94
N PRO A 296 -13.14 -9.37 44.02
CA PRO A 296 -13.65 -8.73 42.80
C PRO A 296 -14.01 -9.75 41.71
N PHE A 297 -15.04 -9.41 40.91
CA PHE A 297 -15.53 -10.20 39.78
C PHE A 297 -15.76 -9.30 38.58
N ALA A 298 -15.46 -9.75 37.37
CA ALA A 298 -15.74 -8.97 36.17
C ALA A 298 -16.54 -9.76 35.13
N VAL A 299 -17.22 -9.03 34.25
CA VAL A 299 -17.83 -9.57 33.04
C VAL A 299 -17.43 -8.70 31.86
N LEU A 300 -17.21 -9.34 30.71
CA LEU A 300 -17.15 -8.69 29.42
C LEU A 300 -18.50 -8.88 28.72
N LEU A 301 -19.08 -7.77 28.27
CA LEU A 301 -20.36 -7.72 27.58
C LEU A 301 -20.14 -7.21 26.15
N LYS A 302 -20.81 -7.83 25.18
CA LYS A 302 -20.73 -7.45 23.77
C LYS A 302 -22.06 -7.64 23.06
N SER A 303 -22.26 -6.92 21.96
CA SER A 303 -23.47 -6.94 21.13
C SER A 303 -23.65 -8.21 20.26
N ALA A 304 -22.93 -9.30 20.55
CA ALA A 304 -22.93 -10.54 19.76
C ALA A 304 -23.74 -11.68 20.41
N ALA A 305 -23.88 -12.83 19.73
CA ALA A 305 -24.58 -14.02 20.23
C ALA A 305 -24.04 -14.54 21.58
N GLU A 306 -22.75 -14.31 21.86
CA GLU A 306 -22.09 -14.58 23.14
C GLU A 306 -22.08 -13.32 24.01
N LYS A 307 -23.25 -12.95 24.53
CA LYS A 307 -23.50 -11.63 25.14
C LYS A 307 -22.67 -11.33 26.40
N VAL A 308 -22.27 -12.36 27.14
CA VAL A 308 -21.62 -12.22 28.47
C VAL A 308 -20.51 -13.24 28.62
N VAL A 309 -19.32 -12.80 29.01
CA VAL A 309 -18.21 -13.66 29.42
C VAL A 309 -17.78 -13.28 30.83
N SER A 310 -17.82 -14.23 31.76
CA SER A 310 -17.45 -13.99 33.16
C SER A 310 -15.96 -14.16 33.41
N TYR A 311 -15.43 -13.38 34.34
CA TYR A 311 -14.04 -13.40 34.79
C TYR A 311 -13.96 -13.39 36.32
N GLY A 312 -13.48 -14.51 36.87
CA GLY A 312 -13.18 -14.65 38.31
C GLY A 312 -11.72 -15.00 38.58
N GLY A 313 -10.82 -14.70 37.64
CA GLY A 313 -9.38 -14.90 37.76
C GLY A 313 -8.70 -13.82 38.61
N ASP A 314 -7.38 -13.75 38.53
CA ASP A 314 -6.59 -12.78 39.30
C ASP A 314 -6.79 -11.36 38.78
N PHE A 315 -7.02 -10.39 39.67
CA PHE A 315 -7.17 -8.98 39.31
C PHE A 315 -5.81 -8.28 39.19
N GLU A 316 -4.96 -8.82 38.31
CA GLU A 316 -3.71 -8.21 37.88
C GLU A 316 -3.88 -7.65 36.47
N ARG A 317 -3.20 -6.53 36.16
CA ARG A 317 -3.30 -5.87 34.86
C ARG A 317 -3.13 -6.84 33.69
N SER A 318 -2.11 -7.68 33.71
CA SER A 318 -1.84 -8.65 32.63
C SER A 318 -2.99 -9.64 32.44
N SER A 319 -3.51 -10.21 33.53
CA SER A 319 -4.57 -11.22 33.46
C SER A 319 -5.89 -10.63 32.96
N ILE A 320 -6.21 -9.39 33.36
CA ILE A 320 -7.38 -8.66 32.85
C ILE A 320 -7.21 -8.32 31.37
N SER A 321 -6.04 -7.79 30.98
CA SER A 321 -5.72 -7.48 29.58
C SER A 321 -5.82 -8.73 28.70
N ASP A 322 -5.28 -9.87 29.13
CA ASP A 322 -5.36 -11.14 28.40
C ASP A 322 -6.81 -11.63 28.27
N PHE A 323 -7.60 -11.51 29.34
CA PHE A 323 -9.02 -11.84 29.33
C PHE A 323 -9.79 -10.98 28.32
N VAL A 324 -9.55 -9.67 28.32
CA VAL A 324 -10.22 -8.74 27.40
C VAL A 324 -9.78 -9.02 25.97
N LEU A 325 -8.48 -9.14 25.71
CA LEU A 325 -7.95 -9.42 24.38
C LEU A 325 -8.51 -10.74 23.79
N ALA A 326 -8.66 -11.77 24.63
CA ALA A 326 -9.20 -13.06 24.20
C ALA A 326 -10.72 -13.03 23.90
N ASN A 327 -11.47 -12.05 24.41
CA ASN A 327 -12.93 -12.06 24.38
C ASN A 327 -13.60 -10.82 23.74
N LYS A 328 -12.85 -9.72 23.54
CA LYS A 328 -13.35 -8.44 23.02
C LYS A 328 -13.87 -8.51 21.60
N LEU A 329 -13.27 -9.37 20.76
CA LEU A 329 -13.76 -9.56 19.40
C LEU A 329 -15.07 -10.37 19.42
N PRO A 330 -16.05 -10.01 18.56
CA PRO A 330 -17.23 -10.84 18.35
C PRO A 330 -16.81 -12.20 17.77
N LEU A 331 -17.75 -13.15 17.78
CA LEU A 331 -17.50 -14.48 17.24
C LEU A 331 -17.13 -14.43 15.74
N VAL A 332 -17.79 -13.53 15.00
CA VAL A 332 -17.44 -13.15 13.64
C VAL A 332 -17.25 -11.63 13.60
N SER A 333 -16.03 -11.18 13.30
CA SER A 333 -15.70 -9.76 13.19
C SER A 333 -15.99 -9.24 11.80
N ILE A 334 -16.73 -8.14 11.68
CA ILE A 334 -16.90 -7.45 10.40
C ILE A 334 -15.64 -6.63 10.15
N PHE A 335 -15.01 -6.76 8.98
CA PHE A 335 -13.82 -6.02 8.60
C PHE A 335 -14.21 -4.65 8.03
N ASN A 336 -13.79 -3.58 8.71
CA ASN A 336 -13.96 -2.19 8.31
C ASN A 336 -12.86 -1.34 8.96
N HIS A 337 -12.86 -0.02 8.72
CA HIS A 337 -11.87 0.89 9.30
C HIS A 337 -11.81 0.83 10.84
N ASP A 338 -12.94 0.65 11.51
CA ASP A 338 -13.01 0.65 12.97
C ASP A 338 -12.48 -0.65 13.59
N SER A 339 -12.73 -1.79 12.92
CA SER A 339 -12.39 -3.12 13.43
C SER A 339 -11.01 -3.61 12.99
N ALA A 340 -10.46 -3.08 11.89
CA ALA A 340 -9.21 -3.54 11.29
C ALA A 340 -8.06 -3.59 12.31
N THR A 341 -7.85 -2.51 13.07
CA THR A 341 -6.79 -2.45 14.10
C THR A 341 -6.95 -3.58 15.12
N SER A 342 -8.17 -3.78 15.63
CA SER A 342 -8.44 -4.82 16.64
C SER A 342 -8.24 -6.24 16.07
N ILE A 343 -8.51 -6.43 14.77
CA ILE A 343 -8.30 -7.70 14.07
C ILE A 343 -6.79 -7.99 13.90
N PHE A 344 -6.00 -6.99 13.48
CA PHE A 344 -4.55 -7.18 13.25
C PHE A 344 -3.73 -7.27 14.54
N GLU A 345 -4.15 -6.55 15.59
CA GLU A 345 -3.56 -6.63 16.93
C GLU A 345 -3.91 -7.93 17.66
N SER A 346 -4.85 -8.72 17.15
CA SER A 346 -5.20 -10.01 17.74
C SER A 346 -3.96 -10.91 17.86
N SER A 347 -3.87 -11.62 18.98
CA SER A 347 -2.88 -12.69 19.18
C SER A 347 -3.16 -13.91 18.29
N ILE A 348 -4.38 -14.04 17.76
CA ILE A 348 -4.78 -15.13 16.87
C ILE A 348 -4.40 -14.77 15.43
N LYS A 349 -3.26 -15.30 14.95
CA LYS A 349 -2.74 -15.02 13.60
C LYS A 349 -3.36 -15.84 12.47
N LYS A 350 -4.17 -16.85 12.81
CA LYS A 350 -4.89 -17.71 11.86
C LYS A 350 -6.34 -17.23 11.73
N GLN A 351 -6.73 -16.84 10.52
CA GLN A 351 -8.00 -16.22 10.23
C GLN A 351 -8.78 -17.07 9.21
N ILE A 352 -10.11 -17.09 9.34
CA ILE A 352 -11.04 -17.57 8.31
C ILE A 352 -11.88 -16.37 7.90
N ILE A 353 -11.89 -16.06 6.61
CA ILE A 353 -12.48 -14.84 6.06
C ILE A 353 -13.58 -15.22 5.08
N LEU A 354 -14.78 -14.69 5.29
CA LEU A 354 -15.92 -14.76 4.37
C LEU A 354 -15.96 -13.45 3.57
N PHE A 355 -15.81 -13.56 2.25
CA PHE A 355 -16.06 -12.49 1.30
C PHE A 355 -17.45 -12.68 0.72
N ALA A 356 -18.36 -11.73 0.93
CA ALA A 356 -19.68 -11.74 0.31
C ALA A 356 -20.29 -10.33 0.31
N SER A 357 -21.23 -10.06 -0.59
CA SER A 357 -22.10 -8.89 -0.51
C SER A 357 -23.02 -9.01 0.71
N PRO A 358 -23.61 -7.91 1.21
CA PRO A 358 -24.58 -7.97 2.30
C PRO A 358 -25.77 -8.90 1.99
N GLU A 359 -26.20 -8.95 0.73
CA GLU A 359 -27.28 -9.80 0.23
C GLU A 359 -26.87 -11.28 0.26
N ASP A 360 -25.74 -11.62 -0.33
CA ASP A 360 -25.28 -13.01 -0.44
C ASP A 360 -24.80 -13.56 0.89
N SER A 361 -24.31 -12.69 1.79
CA SER A 361 -23.92 -13.06 3.15
C SER A 361 -25.07 -13.73 3.90
N LYS A 362 -26.33 -13.34 3.64
CA LYS A 362 -27.51 -13.93 4.31
C LYS A 362 -27.63 -15.44 4.07
N LEU A 363 -27.09 -15.95 2.96
CA LEU A 363 -27.13 -17.37 2.61
C LEU A 363 -26.08 -18.20 3.36
N VAL A 364 -24.92 -17.60 3.66
CA VAL A 364 -23.73 -18.33 4.14
C VAL A 364 -23.36 -17.96 5.58
N PHE A 365 -23.64 -16.74 6.01
CA PHE A 365 -23.28 -16.21 7.32
C PHE A 365 -23.80 -17.05 8.49
N PRO A 366 -25.04 -17.58 8.49
CA PRO A 366 -25.50 -18.45 9.59
C PRO A 366 -24.65 -19.72 9.72
N ALA A 367 -24.26 -20.33 8.60
CA ALA A 367 -23.39 -21.50 8.61
C ALA A 367 -21.97 -21.16 9.06
N PHE A 368 -21.48 -19.99 8.63
CA PHE A 368 -20.18 -19.44 9.01
C PHE A 368 -20.08 -19.16 10.52
N GLU A 369 -21.09 -18.50 11.08
CA GLU A 369 -21.19 -18.20 12.52
C GLU A 369 -21.27 -19.49 13.34
N GLU A 370 -22.06 -20.48 12.89
CA GLU A 370 -22.17 -21.77 13.57
C GLU A 370 -20.84 -22.55 13.56
N ALA A 371 -20.06 -22.45 12.48
CA ALA A 371 -18.72 -23.03 12.42
C ALA A 371 -17.70 -22.30 13.31
N ALA A 372 -17.82 -20.98 13.45
CA ALA A 372 -16.96 -20.15 14.28
C ALA A 372 -17.00 -20.56 15.77
N LYS A 373 -18.17 -20.95 16.29
CA LYS A 373 -18.36 -21.40 17.69
C LYS A 373 -17.39 -22.50 18.11
N PHE A 374 -17.05 -23.41 17.19
CA PHE A 374 -16.20 -24.58 17.47
C PHE A 374 -14.71 -24.26 17.51
N HIS A 375 -14.33 -23.08 17.01
CA HIS A 375 -12.95 -22.67 16.82
C HIS A 375 -12.60 -21.40 17.59
N LYS A 376 -13.50 -20.94 18.48
CA LYS A 376 -13.30 -19.77 19.32
C LYS A 376 -11.98 -19.86 20.10
N GLY A 377 -11.24 -18.74 20.12
CA GLY A 377 -9.94 -18.64 20.77
C GLY A 377 -8.79 -19.31 20.01
N LYS A 378 -9.05 -19.99 18.89
CA LYS A 378 -8.02 -20.65 18.05
C LYS A 378 -7.93 -20.07 16.65
N LEU A 379 -9.07 -19.64 16.10
CA LEU A 379 -9.19 -18.98 14.80
C LEU A 379 -10.02 -17.71 14.96
N LEU A 380 -9.66 -16.69 14.19
CA LEU A 380 -10.46 -15.48 14.05
C LEU A 380 -11.35 -15.61 12.81
N PHE A 381 -12.66 -15.51 12.99
CA PHE A 381 -13.61 -15.50 11.88
C PHE A 381 -13.94 -14.06 11.51
N ILE A 382 -13.83 -13.74 10.23
CA ILE A 382 -13.94 -12.37 9.71
C ILE A 382 -14.94 -12.38 8.55
N TYR A 383 -15.81 -11.38 8.50
CA TYR A 383 -16.66 -11.08 7.36
C TYR A 383 -16.19 -9.81 6.67
N VAL A 384 -15.99 -9.86 5.37
CA VAL A 384 -15.64 -8.72 4.52
C VAL A 384 -16.81 -8.50 3.57
N ASP A 385 -17.40 -7.30 3.62
CA ASP A 385 -18.35 -6.86 2.61
C ASP A 385 -17.61 -6.66 1.28
N SER A 386 -17.82 -7.57 0.34
CA SER A 386 -17.13 -7.54 -0.96
C SER A 386 -17.62 -6.44 -1.89
N SER A 387 -18.74 -5.78 -1.57
CA SER A 387 -19.32 -4.69 -2.36
C SER A 387 -18.81 -3.30 -1.97
N SER A 388 -18.20 -3.17 -0.79
CA SER A 388 -17.66 -1.90 -0.28
C SER A 388 -16.48 -1.40 -1.11
N ASP A 389 -16.56 -0.17 -1.62
CA ASP A 389 -15.48 0.48 -2.39
C ASP A 389 -14.27 0.83 -1.52
N GLU A 390 -14.49 1.31 -0.30
CA GLU A 390 -13.43 1.83 0.57
C GLU A 390 -12.53 0.72 1.13
N VAL A 391 -13.14 -0.37 1.58
CA VAL A 391 -12.43 -1.45 2.29
C VAL A 391 -12.58 -2.79 1.58
N GLY A 392 -13.77 -3.10 1.08
CA GLY A 392 -14.10 -4.40 0.49
C GLY A 392 -13.26 -4.74 -0.74
N LYS A 393 -13.37 -3.92 -1.79
CA LYS A 393 -12.72 -4.16 -3.09
C LYS A 393 -11.20 -4.31 -3.00
N PRO A 394 -10.45 -3.43 -2.29
CA PRO A 394 -9.01 -3.61 -2.12
C PRO A 394 -8.64 -4.95 -1.48
N VAL A 395 -9.41 -5.39 -0.47
CA VAL A 395 -9.16 -6.68 0.20
C VAL A 395 -9.51 -7.83 -0.73
N VAL A 396 -10.64 -7.77 -1.44
CA VAL A 396 -11.02 -8.78 -2.44
C VAL A 396 -9.93 -8.95 -3.50
N GLU A 397 -9.38 -7.86 -4.02
CA GLU A 397 -8.28 -7.88 -4.99
C GLU A 397 -7.01 -8.49 -4.41
N PHE A 398 -6.63 -8.11 -3.20
CA PHE A 398 -5.47 -8.70 -2.51
C PHE A 398 -5.60 -10.22 -2.39
N PHE A 399 -6.78 -10.70 -2.00
CA PHE A 399 -7.05 -12.12 -1.82
C PHE A 399 -7.30 -12.88 -3.13
N GLY A 400 -7.54 -12.19 -4.25
CA GLY A 400 -8.01 -12.80 -5.48
C GLY A 400 -9.40 -13.43 -5.32
N ALA A 401 -10.21 -12.86 -4.42
CA ALA A 401 -11.57 -13.30 -4.17
C ALA A 401 -12.54 -12.79 -5.25
N SER A 402 -13.76 -13.31 -5.28
CA SER A 402 -14.81 -12.87 -6.19
C SER A 402 -15.81 -11.99 -5.47
N VAL A 403 -16.32 -10.96 -6.16
CA VAL A 403 -17.46 -10.15 -5.70
C VAL A 403 -18.82 -10.74 -6.11
N GLU A 404 -18.83 -11.74 -7.00
CA GLU A 404 -20.06 -12.28 -7.62
C GLU A 404 -20.69 -13.42 -6.81
N LYS A 405 -19.89 -14.09 -5.97
CA LYS A 405 -20.35 -15.21 -5.14
C LYS A 405 -19.62 -15.24 -3.80
N PRO A 406 -20.27 -15.70 -2.72
CA PRO A 406 -19.62 -15.92 -1.45
C PRO A 406 -18.40 -16.81 -1.57
N MET A 407 -17.29 -16.36 -0.99
CA MET A 407 -16.03 -17.09 -0.96
C MET A 407 -15.48 -17.14 0.45
N ILE A 408 -15.07 -18.32 0.91
CA ILE A 408 -14.42 -18.49 2.21
C ILE A 408 -12.96 -18.83 1.99
N MET A 409 -12.07 -18.07 2.63
CA MET A 409 -10.64 -18.30 2.58
C MET A 409 -10.06 -18.41 3.98
N ALA A 410 -9.02 -19.21 4.15
CA ALA A 410 -8.18 -19.16 5.34
C ALA A 410 -6.93 -18.34 5.07
N PHE A 411 -6.49 -17.59 6.08
CA PHE A 411 -5.37 -16.68 5.99
C PHE A 411 -4.48 -16.82 7.21
N MET A 412 -3.17 -16.94 6.98
CA MET A 412 -2.17 -16.88 8.04
C MET A 412 -1.39 -15.58 7.90
N VAL A 413 -1.48 -14.74 8.94
CA VAL A 413 -0.64 -13.55 9.08
C VAL A 413 0.78 -14.03 9.43
N SER A 414 1.75 -13.74 8.57
CA SER A 414 3.17 -14.06 8.75
C SER A 414 4.01 -12.91 8.18
N GLU A 415 5.15 -12.62 8.81
CA GLU A 415 6.08 -11.57 8.38
C GLU A 415 6.76 -11.91 7.03
N ASP A 416 6.98 -13.19 6.72
CA ASP A 416 7.71 -13.60 5.51
C ASP A 416 6.81 -13.69 4.28
N ARG A 417 5.76 -14.52 4.34
CA ARG A 417 4.79 -14.67 3.25
C ARG A 417 3.40 -15.01 3.78
N PRO A 418 2.40 -14.14 3.56
CA PRO A 418 1.03 -14.46 3.91
C PRO A 418 0.55 -15.69 3.12
N MET A 419 0.01 -16.69 3.82
CA MET A 419 -0.50 -17.91 3.19
C MET A 419 -2.02 -17.87 3.10
N LYS A 420 -2.53 -18.04 1.88
CA LYS A 420 -3.96 -18.05 1.54
C LYS A 420 -4.40 -19.47 1.22
N TYR A 421 -5.62 -19.85 1.61
CA TYR A 421 -6.21 -21.15 1.32
C TYR A 421 -7.67 -20.96 0.96
N LEU A 422 -8.16 -21.64 -0.07
CA LEU A 422 -9.54 -21.51 -0.55
C LEU A 422 -10.39 -22.69 -0.09
N LEU A 423 -11.60 -22.41 0.40
CA LEU A 423 -12.64 -23.43 0.51
C LEU A 423 -13.28 -23.65 -0.87
N GLU A 424 -13.01 -24.80 -1.49
CA GLU A 424 -13.55 -25.15 -2.81
C GLU A 424 -14.97 -25.76 -2.74
N ASP A 425 -15.32 -26.38 -1.61
CA ASP A 425 -16.63 -26.99 -1.37
C ASP A 425 -17.72 -25.93 -1.12
N GLU A 426 -18.99 -26.31 -1.29
CA GLU A 426 -20.12 -25.48 -0.86
C GLU A 426 -20.06 -25.16 0.65
N PRO A 427 -20.30 -23.90 1.05
CA PRO A 427 -20.04 -23.42 2.41
C PRO A 427 -21.16 -23.82 3.40
N THR A 428 -21.28 -25.12 3.65
CA THR A 428 -22.13 -25.68 4.71
C THR A 428 -21.41 -25.67 6.06
N VAL A 429 -22.17 -25.78 7.15
CA VAL A 429 -21.62 -25.78 8.53
C VAL A 429 -20.51 -26.82 8.68
N GLU A 430 -20.74 -28.04 8.22
CA GLU A 430 -19.81 -29.16 8.34
C GLU A 430 -18.54 -28.93 7.52
N LYS A 431 -18.68 -28.40 6.30
CA LYS A 431 -17.56 -28.11 5.40
C LYS A 431 -16.68 -26.98 5.91
N ILE A 432 -17.29 -25.90 6.41
CA ILE A 432 -16.54 -24.78 7.02
C ILE A 432 -15.79 -25.27 8.28
N LYS A 433 -16.42 -26.12 9.09
CA LYS A 433 -15.78 -26.71 10.28
C LYS A 433 -14.59 -27.60 9.91
N ASP A 434 -14.74 -28.50 8.93
CA ASP A 434 -13.64 -29.35 8.47
C ASP A 434 -12.49 -28.52 7.90
N PHE A 435 -12.81 -27.54 7.06
CA PHE A 435 -11.84 -26.61 6.47
C PHE A 435 -11.04 -25.87 7.54
N ALA A 436 -11.71 -25.27 8.52
CA ALA A 436 -11.11 -24.59 9.66
C ALA A 436 -10.22 -25.54 10.50
N THR A 437 -10.69 -26.76 10.74
CA THR A 437 -9.92 -27.79 11.48
C THR A 437 -8.65 -28.20 10.72
N ARG A 438 -8.75 -28.42 9.41
CA ARG A 438 -7.60 -28.76 8.56
C ARG A 438 -6.62 -27.61 8.43
N PHE A 439 -7.11 -26.37 8.38
CA PHE A 439 -6.28 -25.18 8.40
C PHE A 439 -5.47 -25.06 9.71
N LEU A 440 -6.12 -25.27 10.85
CA LEU A 440 -5.44 -25.32 12.15
C LEU A 440 -4.34 -26.38 12.17
N ALA A 441 -4.62 -27.55 11.58
CA ALA A 441 -3.68 -28.66 11.49
C ALA A 441 -2.58 -28.51 10.41
N GLY A 442 -2.61 -27.44 9.59
CA GLY A 442 -1.65 -27.25 8.49
C GLY A 442 -1.80 -28.25 7.34
N LYS A 443 -3.02 -28.77 7.11
CA LYS A 443 -3.31 -29.84 6.13
C LYS A 443 -4.03 -29.36 4.85
N LEU A 444 -4.03 -28.04 4.61
CA LEU A 444 -4.63 -27.45 3.42
C LEU A 444 -3.58 -27.18 2.35
N LYS A 445 -3.99 -27.27 1.09
CA LYS A 445 -3.17 -26.85 -0.06
C LYS A 445 -3.27 -25.34 -0.19
N GLN A 446 -2.11 -24.66 -0.27
CA GLN A 446 -2.07 -23.22 -0.47
C GLN A 446 -2.76 -22.82 -1.79
N PHE A 447 -3.54 -21.76 -1.73
CA PHE A 447 -4.15 -21.10 -2.86
C PHE A 447 -3.21 -20.02 -3.39
N TYR A 448 -3.10 -19.93 -4.71
CA TYR A 448 -2.38 -18.87 -5.41
C TYR A 448 -3.35 -18.22 -6.39
N LYS A 449 -3.45 -16.89 -6.33
CA LYS A 449 -4.33 -16.17 -7.26
C LYS A 449 -3.80 -16.22 -8.68
N SER A 450 -4.71 -16.21 -9.65
CA SER A 450 -4.38 -16.19 -11.07
C SER A 450 -5.49 -15.54 -11.86
N GLU A 451 -5.12 -14.71 -12.82
CA GLU A 451 -6.03 -14.27 -13.87
C GLU A 451 -6.51 -15.46 -14.73
N PRO A 452 -7.59 -15.27 -15.51
CA PRO A 452 -7.96 -16.20 -16.57
C PRO A 452 -6.82 -16.41 -17.57
N LEU A 453 -6.85 -17.55 -18.28
CA LEU A 453 -5.92 -17.77 -19.37
C LEU A 453 -6.17 -16.73 -20.48
N PRO A 454 -5.12 -16.13 -21.06
CA PRO A 454 -5.31 -15.19 -22.17
C PRO A 454 -5.91 -15.92 -23.37
N GLU A 455 -6.88 -15.29 -24.06
CA GLU A 455 -7.52 -15.87 -25.25
C GLU A 455 -6.53 -16.16 -26.38
N LYS A 456 -5.50 -15.32 -26.50
CA LYS A 456 -4.39 -15.45 -27.43
C LYS A 456 -3.07 -15.14 -26.73
N ASN A 457 -2.05 -15.93 -27.03
CA ASN A 457 -0.71 -15.78 -26.46
C ASN A 457 0.39 -16.00 -27.53
N ASP A 458 0.15 -15.45 -28.72
CA ASP A 458 0.98 -15.58 -29.91
C ASP A 458 2.05 -14.48 -30.05
N GLY A 459 2.01 -13.46 -29.19
CA GLY A 459 3.00 -12.39 -29.15
C GLY A 459 4.45 -12.86 -28.90
N ASP A 460 5.39 -11.99 -29.27
CA ASP A 460 6.84 -12.21 -29.10
C ASP A 460 7.26 -12.26 -27.61
N VAL A 461 6.50 -11.59 -26.74
CA VAL A 461 6.59 -11.74 -25.28
C VAL A 461 5.36 -12.48 -24.78
N LYS A 462 5.56 -13.67 -24.20
CA LYS A 462 4.47 -14.53 -23.71
C LYS A 462 3.86 -13.98 -22.43
N VAL A 463 2.53 -13.89 -22.40
CA VAL A 463 1.78 -13.52 -21.21
C VAL A 463 1.63 -14.75 -20.33
N VAL A 464 2.13 -14.65 -19.10
CA VAL A 464 2.06 -15.68 -18.07
C VAL A 464 1.08 -15.22 -17.00
N VAL A 465 0.20 -16.13 -16.61
CA VAL A 465 -0.71 -16.04 -15.47
C VAL A 465 -0.45 -17.24 -14.56
N GLY A 466 -0.93 -17.22 -13.33
CA GLY A 466 -0.67 -18.33 -12.38
C GLY A 466 -1.09 -19.72 -12.92
N LYS A 467 -2.15 -19.79 -13.75
CA LYS A 467 -2.67 -21.03 -14.34
C LYS A 467 -1.82 -21.64 -15.46
N ASN A 468 -1.05 -20.85 -16.20
CA ASN A 468 -0.17 -21.36 -17.27
C ASN A 468 1.32 -21.21 -16.93
N PHE A 469 1.65 -20.79 -15.70
CA PHE A 469 3.02 -20.62 -15.26
C PHE A 469 3.84 -21.90 -15.44
N ASP A 470 3.33 -23.04 -14.98
CA ASP A 470 4.05 -24.32 -15.07
C ASP A 470 4.26 -24.74 -16.53
N GLU A 471 3.26 -24.51 -17.40
CA GLU A 471 3.32 -24.86 -18.82
C GLU A 471 4.35 -24.02 -19.58
N ILE A 472 4.44 -22.72 -19.29
CA ILE A 472 5.31 -21.80 -20.05
C ILE A 472 6.69 -21.70 -19.41
N VAL A 473 6.76 -21.44 -18.10
CA VAL A 473 7.99 -21.08 -17.41
C VAL A 473 8.77 -22.31 -16.97
N LEU A 474 8.07 -23.37 -16.55
CA LEU A 474 8.67 -24.61 -16.08
C LEU A 474 8.78 -25.69 -17.16
N ASP A 475 8.60 -25.35 -18.43
CA ASP A 475 8.91 -26.24 -19.55
C ASP A 475 10.42 -26.58 -19.57
N GLU A 476 10.75 -27.83 -19.29
CA GLU A 476 12.15 -28.30 -19.25
C GLU A 476 12.85 -28.22 -20.61
N SER A 477 12.13 -28.07 -21.73
CA SER A 477 12.70 -27.92 -23.06
C SER A 477 13.09 -26.49 -23.43
N LYS A 478 12.77 -25.50 -22.58
CA LYS A 478 12.95 -24.08 -22.87
C LYS A 478 13.75 -23.36 -21.80
N ASP A 479 14.65 -22.49 -22.23
CA ASP A 479 15.19 -21.41 -21.41
C ASP A 479 14.15 -20.29 -21.34
N VAL A 480 13.82 -19.80 -20.15
CA VAL A 480 12.74 -18.80 -19.98
C VAL A 480 13.24 -17.60 -19.20
N LEU A 481 13.14 -16.41 -19.79
CA LEU A 481 13.29 -15.14 -19.09
C LEU A 481 11.90 -14.59 -18.79
N LEU A 482 11.60 -14.42 -17.50
CA LEU A 482 10.32 -13.92 -17.02
C LEU A 482 10.50 -12.54 -16.36
N GLU A 483 9.74 -11.57 -16.82
CA GLU A 483 9.50 -10.31 -16.12
C GLU A 483 8.26 -10.45 -15.21
N ILE A 484 8.42 -10.13 -13.92
CA ILE A 484 7.31 -9.93 -13.00
C ILE A 484 7.13 -8.43 -12.81
N TYR A 485 5.99 -7.89 -13.23
CA TYR A 485 5.74 -6.44 -13.25
C TYR A 485 4.48 -6.05 -12.45
N ALA A 486 4.31 -4.73 -12.27
CA ALA A 486 3.09 -4.10 -11.76
C ALA A 486 2.68 -2.95 -12.68
N THR A 487 1.39 -2.81 -12.98
CA THR A 487 0.88 -1.82 -13.95
C THR A 487 1.12 -0.36 -13.54
N TRP A 488 1.14 -0.09 -12.24
CA TRP A 488 1.39 1.24 -11.67
C TRP A 488 2.88 1.55 -11.46
N CYS A 489 3.79 0.61 -11.71
CA CYS A 489 5.21 0.80 -11.47
C CYS A 489 5.89 1.52 -12.67
N GLY A 490 6.38 2.74 -12.44
CA GLY A 490 7.08 3.53 -13.47
C GLY A 490 8.33 2.86 -14.03
N HIS A 491 9.06 2.11 -13.20
CA HIS A 491 10.22 1.32 -13.66
C HIS A 491 9.83 0.19 -14.62
N CYS A 492 8.70 -0.48 -14.38
CA CYS A 492 8.17 -1.50 -15.30
C CYS A 492 7.78 -0.87 -16.64
N GLN A 493 7.12 0.28 -16.60
CA GLN A 493 6.72 1.03 -17.81
C GLN A 493 7.94 1.49 -18.62
N THR A 494 9.06 1.80 -17.96
CA THR A 494 10.32 2.16 -18.62
C THR A 494 11.00 0.95 -19.25
N LEU A 495 10.93 -0.22 -18.63
CA LEU A 495 11.49 -1.47 -19.16
C LEU A 495 10.68 -2.03 -20.34
N GLU A 496 9.36 -1.86 -20.34
CA GLU A 496 8.44 -2.50 -21.30
C GLU A 496 8.83 -2.31 -22.79
N PRO A 497 9.17 -1.11 -23.29
CA PRO A 497 9.58 -0.94 -24.69
C PRO A 497 10.82 -1.78 -25.05
N THR A 498 11.83 -1.80 -24.17
CA THR A 498 13.05 -2.58 -24.37
C THR A 498 12.75 -4.08 -24.30
N TYR A 499 11.93 -4.51 -23.35
CA TYR A 499 11.58 -5.92 -23.18
C TYR A 499 10.77 -6.47 -24.37
N ASN A 500 9.85 -5.66 -24.92
CA ASN A 500 9.13 -6.00 -26.14
C ASN A 500 10.05 -6.05 -27.37
N LYS A 501 11.00 -5.11 -27.50
CA LYS A 501 12.02 -5.16 -28.58
C LYS A 501 12.90 -6.40 -28.44
N LEU A 502 13.26 -6.80 -27.22
CA LEU A 502 14.02 -8.02 -26.95
C LEU A 502 13.28 -9.27 -27.44
N GLY A 503 12.00 -9.42 -27.07
CA GLY A 503 11.16 -10.51 -27.57
C GLY A 503 11.13 -10.58 -29.09
N LYS A 504 10.97 -9.43 -29.75
CA LYS A 504 10.96 -9.33 -31.21
C LYS A 504 12.29 -9.71 -31.85
N VAL A 505 13.41 -9.33 -31.25
CA VAL A 505 14.76 -9.64 -31.77
C VAL A 505 15.08 -11.13 -31.62
N LEU A 506 14.62 -11.74 -30.52
CA LEU A 506 14.86 -13.15 -30.22
C LEU A 506 13.81 -14.09 -30.82
N ARG A 507 12.85 -13.53 -31.58
CA ARG A 507 11.82 -14.33 -32.27
C ARG A 507 12.47 -15.40 -33.15
N GLY A 508 11.91 -16.61 -33.11
CA GLY A 508 12.39 -17.74 -33.91
C GLY A 508 13.53 -18.53 -33.27
N ILE A 509 14.02 -18.15 -32.09
CA ILE A 509 14.86 -19.03 -31.28
C ILE A 509 13.94 -19.97 -30.50
N ASP A 510 13.70 -21.16 -31.04
CA ASP A 510 12.74 -22.11 -30.45
C ASP A 510 13.09 -22.52 -29.02
N SER A 511 14.36 -22.52 -28.62
CA SER A 511 14.79 -22.91 -27.28
C SER A 511 14.57 -21.86 -26.20
N LEU A 512 14.17 -20.64 -26.58
CA LEU A 512 14.12 -19.48 -25.69
C LEU A 512 12.72 -18.85 -25.65
N VAL A 513 12.24 -18.53 -24.45
CA VAL A 513 10.97 -17.84 -24.24
C VAL A 513 11.20 -16.56 -23.46
N ILE A 514 10.72 -15.45 -24.00
CA ILE A 514 10.63 -14.17 -23.29
C ILE A 514 9.18 -14.03 -22.82
N ALA A 515 8.98 -13.81 -21.52
CA ALA A 515 7.67 -13.86 -20.89
C ALA A 515 7.47 -12.73 -19.88
N LYS A 516 6.22 -12.34 -19.64
CA LYS A 516 5.84 -11.36 -18.61
C LYS A 516 4.62 -11.82 -17.81
N MET A 517 4.60 -11.50 -16.52
CA MET A 517 3.52 -11.81 -15.59
C MET A 517 3.22 -10.59 -14.70
N ASP A 518 1.95 -10.19 -14.62
CA ASP A 518 1.52 -9.18 -13.64
C ASP A 518 1.51 -9.82 -12.24
N GLY A 519 2.52 -9.50 -11.43
CA GLY A 519 2.67 -10.05 -10.09
C GLY A 519 1.68 -9.47 -9.08
N THR A 520 0.97 -8.38 -9.43
CA THR A 520 -0.10 -7.84 -8.60
C THR A 520 -1.38 -8.65 -8.72
N LYS A 521 -1.54 -9.44 -9.79
CA LYS A 521 -2.75 -10.24 -10.07
C LYS A 521 -2.52 -11.75 -10.10
N ASN A 522 -1.27 -12.17 -10.17
CA ASN A 522 -0.88 -13.57 -10.26
C ASN A 522 0.15 -13.93 -9.19
N GLU A 523 -0.02 -15.09 -8.56
CA GLU A 523 0.91 -15.64 -7.59
C GLU A 523 1.37 -17.03 -8.06
N HIS A 524 2.62 -17.36 -7.81
CA HIS A 524 3.13 -18.71 -8.02
C HIS A 524 4.29 -19.01 -7.03
N PRO A 525 4.39 -20.21 -6.44
CA PRO A 525 5.44 -20.52 -5.46
C PRO A 525 6.86 -20.40 -6.02
N ARG A 526 7.00 -20.52 -7.34
CA ARG A 526 8.27 -20.43 -8.07
C ARG A 526 8.60 -19.02 -8.54
N ALA A 527 7.64 -18.10 -8.52
CA ALA A 527 7.78 -16.72 -8.95
C ALA A 527 8.02 -15.79 -7.74
N LYS A 528 9.19 -15.94 -7.10
CA LYS A 528 9.56 -15.09 -5.95
C LYS A 528 9.94 -13.70 -6.46
N SER A 529 9.24 -12.68 -5.98
CA SER A 529 9.44 -11.28 -6.35
C SER A 529 9.53 -10.44 -5.08
N ASP A 530 10.62 -9.69 -4.92
CA ASP A 530 10.85 -8.78 -3.80
C ASP A 530 10.48 -7.33 -4.15
N GLY A 531 10.07 -7.07 -5.40
CA GLY A 531 9.73 -5.75 -5.92
C GLY A 531 9.37 -5.79 -7.40
N TYR A 532 9.08 -4.64 -8.00
CA TYR A 532 8.72 -4.54 -9.41
C TYR A 532 9.60 -3.50 -10.14
N PRO A 533 10.16 -3.82 -11.32
CA PRO A 533 10.13 -5.14 -11.96
C PRO A 533 11.10 -6.12 -11.27
N THR A 534 10.77 -7.41 -11.29
CA THR A 534 11.71 -8.49 -10.96
C THR A 534 11.93 -9.37 -12.19
N LEU A 535 13.18 -9.56 -12.59
CA LEU A 535 13.56 -10.42 -13.71
C LEU A 535 14.10 -11.77 -13.20
N LEU A 536 13.49 -12.86 -13.65
CA LEU A 536 13.83 -14.22 -13.26
C LEU A 536 14.17 -15.06 -14.48
N PHE A 537 15.28 -15.77 -14.44
CA PHE A 537 15.70 -16.68 -15.50
C PHE A 537 15.61 -18.14 -15.04
N TYR A 538 14.99 -18.97 -15.87
CA TYR A 538 14.74 -20.39 -15.66
C TYR A 538 15.43 -21.20 -16.76
N PRO A 539 16.62 -21.77 -16.52
CA PRO A 539 17.33 -22.56 -17.52
C PRO A 539 16.57 -23.83 -17.92
N ALA A 540 16.71 -24.27 -19.18
CA ALA A 540 16.18 -25.55 -19.64
C ALA A 540 16.79 -26.73 -18.87
N GLY A 541 16.03 -27.81 -18.69
CA GLY A 541 16.45 -29.04 -18.01
C GLY A 541 16.75 -28.91 -16.50
N ASN A 542 16.61 -27.71 -15.91
CA ASN A 542 16.94 -27.46 -14.51
C ASN A 542 15.89 -26.59 -13.79
N LYS A 543 14.62 -26.99 -13.91
CA LYS A 543 13.47 -26.24 -13.36
C LYS A 543 13.19 -26.53 -11.88
N THR A 544 13.94 -27.45 -11.27
CA THR A 544 13.84 -27.81 -9.84
C THR A 544 14.62 -26.86 -8.92
N ILE A 545 15.60 -26.12 -9.44
CA ILE A 545 16.38 -25.12 -8.67
C ILE A 545 15.61 -23.79 -8.63
N ASP A 546 15.87 -22.94 -7.64
CA ASP A 546 15.38 -21.55 -7.62
C ASP A 546 15.84 -20.78 -8.88
N ALA A 547 14.94 -19.93 -9.38
CA ALA A 547 15.21 -19.10 -10.54
C ALA A 547 16.44 -18.21 -10.29
N MET A 548 17.19 -17.91 -11.34
CA MET A 548 18.28 -16.96 -11.26
C MET A 548 17.71 -15.55 -11.34
N THR A 549 17.90 -14.75 -10.30
CA THR A 549 17.60 -13.31 -10.38
C THR A 549 18.53 -12.65 -11.39
N VAL A 550 17.95 -11.86 -12.29
CA VAL A 550 18.69 -11.17 -13.34
C VAL A 550 18.86 -9.71 -12.94
N ASP A 551 20.08 -9.35 -12.56
CA ASP A 551 20.48 -7.99 -12.16
C ASP A 551 21.44 -7.43 -13.20
N ILE A 552 20.88 -6.77 -14.22
CA ILE A 552 21.60 -6.19 -15.36
C ILE A 552 20.96 -4.86 -15.74
N GLU A 553 21.71 -4.01 -16.46
CA GLU A 553 21.14 -2.84 -17.12
C GLU A 553 20.08 -3.25 -18.15
N TRP A 554 19.03 -2.45 -18.30
CA TRP A 554 17.88 -2.76 -19.17
C TRP A 554 18.11 -2.33 -20.61
N THR A 555 19.11 -2.93 -21.27
CA THR A 555 19.41 -2.72 -22.69
C THR A 555 19.34 -4.03 -23.45
N ILE A 556 19.06 -3.98 -24.75
CA ILE A 556 19.02 -5.18 -25.60
C ILE A 556 20.35 -5.94 -25.57
N LYS A 557 21.47 -5.21 -25.57
CA LYS A 557 22.83 -5.76 -25.53
C LYS A 557 23.06 -6.58 -24.27
N THR A 558 22.76 -6.02 -23.10
CA THR A 558 23.00 -6.68 -21.80
C THR A 558 22.07 -7.86 -21.61
N PHE A 559 20.79 -7.77 -22.03
CA PHE A 559 19.88 -8.92 -22.05
C PHE A 559 20.42 -10.06 -22.92
N TYR A 560 20.84 -9.76 -24.16
CA TYR A 560 21.38 -10.77 -25.06
C TYR A 560 22.64 -11.42 -24.50
N GLN A 561 23.59 -10.64 -23.97
CA GLN A 561 24.81 -11.15 -23.34
C GLN A 561 24.50 -12.06 -22.15
N PHE A 562 23.55 -11.67 -21.30
CA PHE A 562 23.10 -12.50 -20.19
C PHE A 562 22.52 -13.84 -20.68
N LEU A 563 21.63 -13.80 -21.67
CA LEU A 563 20.97 -15.00 -22.20
C LEU A 563 21.96 -15.92 -22.91
N LYS A 564 22.86 -15.39 -23.75
CA LYS A 564 23.92 -16.15 -24.42
C LYS A 564 24.85 -16.85 -23.43
N LYS A 565 25.10 -16.24 -22.28
CA LYS A 565 25.97 -16.79 -21.23
C LYS A 565 25.28 -17.87 -20.39
N ASN A 566 23.99 -17.71 -20.10
CA ASN A 566 23.30 -18.51 -19.08
C ASN A 566 22.30 -19.54 -19.65
N ALA A 567 21.90 -19.42 -20.92
CA ALA A 567 21.02 -20.39 -21.56
C ALA A 567 21.62 -21.79 -21.56
N ALA A 568 20.84 -22.77 -21.12
CA ALA A 568 21.23 -24.17 -21.12
C ALA A 568 21.30 -24.73 -22.55
N ILE A 569 20.46 -24.21 -23.45
CA ILE A 569 20.47 -24.56 -24.87
C ILE A 569 21.13 -23.42 -25.65
N PRO A 570 22.33 -23.64 -26.22
CA PRO A 570 23.00 -22.62 -27.02
C PRO A 570 22.16 -22.17 -28.22
N PHE A 571 22.19 -20.89 -28.52
CA PHE A 571 21.47 -20.28 -29.64
C PHE A 571 22.30 -19.21 -30.34
N THR A 572 21.88 -18.82 -31.54
CA THR A 572 22.51 -17.76 -32.34
C THR A 572 21.43 -16.95 -33.04
N LEU A 573 21.65 -15.64 -33.22
CA LEU A 573 20.76 -14.81 -34.03
C LEU A 573 20.93 -15.13 -35.52
N ALA A 574 19.81 -15.16 -36.25
CA ALA A 574 19.85 -15.29 -37.69
C ALA A 574 20.38 -13.99 -38.32
N LYS A 575 21.26 -14.11 -39.32
CA LYS A 575 21.75 -12.94 -40.07
C LYS A 575 20.60 -12.28 -40.84
N PRO A 576 20.54 -10.94 -40.92
CA PRO A 576 19.60 -10.25 -41.79
C PRO A 576 19.79 -10.75 -43.23
N THR A 577 18.75 -11.34 -43.82
CA THR A 577 18.83 -11.76 -45.22
C THR A 577 18.66 -10.51 -46.07
N THR A 578 19.71 -10.09 -46.76
CA THR A 578 19.62 -9.05 -47.80
C THR A 578 18.73 -9.57 -48.93
N VAL A 579 17.48 -9.12 -48.97
CA VAL A 579 16.60 -9.36 -50.11
C VAL A 579 17.11 -8.50 -51.25
N GLY A 580 17.63 -9.15 -52.30
CA GLY A 580 18.10 -8.49 -53.51
C GLY A 580 16.97 -7.76 -54.23
N GLU A 581 17.28 -6.56 -54.72
CA GLU A 581 16.42 -5.78 -55.62
C GLU A 581 16.10 -6.60 -56.89
N GLU A 582 14.86 -7.09 -57.00
CA GLU A 582 14.30 -7.44 -58.30
C GLU A 582 13.85 -6.15 -59.00
N THR A 583 14.62 -5.78 -60.03
CA THR A 583 14.29 -4.72 -60.97
C THR A 583 13.19 -5.20 -61.93
N THR A 584 11.94 -4.83 -61.67
CA THR A 584 10.87 -4.96 -62.68
C THR A 584 10.90 -3.79 -63.65
N LYS A 585 11.37 -4.05 -64.86
CA LYS A 585 11.16 -3.21 -66.05
C LYS A 585 9.67 -3.14 -66.38
N THR A 586 9.17 -1.93 -66.55
CA THR A 586 7.87 -1.59 -67.10
C THR A 586 7.87 -1.72 -68.62
N ASP A 587 6.99 -2.57 -69.16
CA ASP A 587 6.54 -2.50 -70.56
C ASP A 587 5.09 -2.01 -70.59
N LEU A 588 4.89 -0.86 -71.23
CA LEU A 588 3.61 -0.25 -71.54
C LEU A 588 3.04 -0.85 -72.84
N LYS A 589 1.73 -1.17 -72.83
CA LYS A 589 0.77 -1.04 -73.95
C LYS A 589 -0.64 -1.32 -73.40
N GLU A 590 -1.42 -0.27 -73.18
CA GLU A 590 -2.49 0.22 -74.07
C GLU A 590 -3.68 -0.74 -74.18
N ASP A 591 -4.79 -0.40 -73.50
CA ASP A 591 -6.07 -0.15 -74.17
C ASP A 591 -7.12 0.42 -73.18
N THR A 592 -7.78 1.48 -73.61
CA THR A 592 -9.05 2.04 -73.09
C THR A 592 -9.80 2.58 -74.33
N PRO A 593 -11.10 2.95 -74.31
CA PRO A 593 -12.10 2.92 -73.23
C PRO A 593 -13.55 2.56 -73.71
N GLN A 594 -14.53 2.77 -72.81
CA GLN A 594 -16.00 2.95 -72.99
C GLN A 594 -16.85 1.70 -72.64
N SER A 595 -18.00 1.77 -71.93
CA SER A 595 -18.82 2.90 -71.47
C SER A 595 -19.86 2.45 -70.42
N ILE A 596 -20.12 3.31 -69.41
CA ILE A 596 -21.42 3.81 -68.90
C ILE A 596 -22.47 2.82 -68.30
N GLY A 597 -22.92 3.14 -67.08
CA GLY A 597 -24.28 2.79 -66.62
C GLY A 597 -24.54 2.90 -65.11
N GLN A 598 -25.20 3.99 -64.69
CA GLN A 598 -25.61 4.43 -63.33
C GLN A 598 -26.42 3.43 -62.46
N MET A 599 -26.38 3.63 -61.13
CA MET A 599 -27.53 3.86 -60.19
C MET A 599 -27.07 3.68 -58.72
N SER A 600 -26.92 4.76 -57.93
CA SER A 600 -27.89 5.39 -56.99
C SER A 600 -28.10 4.66 -55.65
N GLU A 601 -27.51 5.25 -54.59
CA GLU A 601 -28.05 5.56 -53.25
C GLU A 601 -29.17 4.68 -52.64
N SER A 602 -28.92 4.14 -51.42
CA SER A 602 -29.89 4.25 -50.32
C SER A 602 -29.26 4.00 -48.94
N THR A 603 -29.50 4.95 -48.05
CA THR A 603 -29.33 4.98 -46.59
C THR A 603 -30.01 3.81 -45.86
N TYR A 604 -29.43 3.39 -44.73
CA TYR A 604 -29.99 2.40 -43.82
C TYR A 604 -29.86 2.85 -42.36
N GLU A 605 -30.98 2.86 -41.65
CA GLU A 605 -31.10 2.92 -40.19
C GLU A 605 -32.46 2.27 -39.81
N PRO A 606 -32.70 1.90 -38.54
CA PRO A 606 -32.49 0.55 -38.00
C PRO A 606 -33.80 -0.07 -37.46
N LYS A 607 -33.82 -1.37 -37.12
CA LYS A 607 -34.83 -1.95 -36.22
C LYS A 607 -34.34 -3.15 -35.40
N ASP A 608 -34.41 -2.93 -34.09
CA ASP A 608 -34.89 -3.74 -32.96
C ASP A 608 -35.36 -5.20 -33.18
N GLU A 609 -34.95 -5.97 -32.16
CA GLU A 609 -35.65 -7.02 -31.41
C GLU A 609 -36.21 -8.26 -32.12
N LEU A 610 -35.62 -9.41 -31.75
CA LEU A 610 -36.31 -10.45 -30.95
C LEU A 610 -35.32 -11.32 -30.19
#